data_AF-F0ZHH3-F1
#
_entry.id   AF-F0ZHH3-F1
#
_cell.length_a   1.000
_cell.length_b   1.000
_cell.length_c   1.000
_cell.angle_alpha   90.00
_cell.angle_beta   90.00
_cell.angle_gamma   90.00
#
_symmetry.space_group_name_H-M   'P 1'
#
loop_
_entity.id
_entity.type
_entity.pdbx_description
1 polymer ?
#
loop_
_entity_poly.entity_id
_entity_poly.type
_entity_poly.pdbx_seq_one_letter_code
_entity_poly.pdbx_strand_id
1 'polypeptide(L)'
;MDKVQSILSIKICGAKNLPKMDLNGYADPYCEIVFENQVVYKTNIIKKTLNPTWNDAHYNLLVHESKSKYDLTIKLWDWDKTSKNDFIGQVTIPMEELLQTPIQDKWLNVSKVKKNGKIKERGEVHILTKVISEHEVYDTFVSSISKHFSHTEDETLNIADFTGLITTLNPDFPETEIEELFKKTDADQNETISVSELKELFTNTLEGKKLIETLLQDNTDLIWEAYQVSDSYSTIADNIFHKDMGGTLKSTDKGRKVKVIYVHNRETGKLEEEKIPHYIEVSLRIMYSTSTGRTAIGNSQVKRLMRYLTNKTGRKYESLESVKEIAPFIKFHNLNTDEILDPINSFINFNQFFYRKLKPSARPIAEPNNSKIAVCPADCRLNVFSTIKISTELWIKGKSFSLQSLVQDEKLAQEFEDGSLVIARLAPQDYHRFHVPVDGVIGRSIPIDGELYTVNPIAIRENVDVYCENKRVVTEIISNEFEKVLFVSVGATLVGSIQLTNATPGQKVKKGDELGYFAFGGSTILLLFKKNTIEFDNDLLVNSLKPIETLVKVNTSLGKSLLQ
;
A
#
# COMPACT_ATOMS: atom_id res chain seq x y z
N MET A 1 -19.98 -31.86 -0.59
CA MET A 1 -19.63 -30.62 0.13
C MET A 1 -20.84 -29.71 0.09
N ASP A 2 -21.07 -28.92 1.14
CA ASP A 2 -22.19 -27.97 1.22
C ASP A 2 -21.87 -26.74 0.34
N LYS A 3 -22.45 -26.66 -0.86
CA LYS A 3 -22.09 -25.66 -1.86
C LYS A 3 -22.55 -24.26 -1.41
N VAL A 4 -21.72 -23.25 -1.68
CA VAL A 4 -22.16 -21.84 -1.61
C VAL A 4 -23.17 -21.57 -2.73
N GLN A 5 -24.38 -21.16 -2.37
CA GLN A 5 -25.45 -20.84 -3.32
C GLN A 5 -25.38 -19.39 -3.79
N SER A 6 -25.12 -18.45 -2.87
CA SER A 6 -25.14 -17.01 -3.13
C SER A 6 -24.47 -16.21 -2.01
N ILE A 7 -24.29 -14.91 -2.23
CA ILE A 7 -23.95 -13.94 -1.18
C ILE A 7 -25.17 -13.09 -0.89
N LEU A 8 -25.55 -12.99 0.39
CA LEU A 8 -26.52 -12.01 0.85
C LEU A 8 -25.76 -10.77 1.34
N SER A 9 -25.77 -9.71 0.54
CA SER A 9 -25.25 -8.38 0.89
C SER A 9 -26.28 -7.65 1.73
N ILE A 10 -25.92 -7.27 2.96
CA ILE A 10 -26.83 -6.68 3.95
C ILE A 10 -26.28 -5.31 4.34
N LYS A 11 -27.09 -4.27 4.16
CA LYS A 11 -26.83 -2.93 4.66
C LYS A 11 -27.87 -2.54 5.71
N ILE A 12 -27.41 -2.12 6.89
CA ILE A 12 -28.27 -1.53 7.92
C ILE A 12 -28.23 -0.02 7.73
N CYS A 13 -29.26 0.56 7.12
CA CYS A 13 -29.27 1.98 6.74
C CYS A 13 -29.51 2.89 7.95
N GLY A 14 -30.41 2.50 8.85
CA GLY A 14 -30.82 3.32 9.98
C GLY A 14 -31.90 2.66 10.83
N ALA A 15 -32.30 3.34 11.90
CA ALA A 15 -33.49 2.99 12.68
C ALA A 15 -34.28 4.25 13.02
N LYS A 16 -35.55 4.11 13.39
CA LYS A 16 -36.39 5.24 13.79
C LYS A 16 -37.36 4.85 14.90
N ASN A 17 -37.85 5.86 15.62
CA ASN A 17 -38.81 5.71 16.71
C ASN A 17 -38.36 4.74 17.82
N LEU A 18 -37.05 4.69 18.08
CA LEU A 18 -36.51 3.86 19.16
C LEU A 18 -36.97 4.38 20.53
N PRO A 19 -37.14 3.50 21.53
CA PRO A 19 -37.48 3.93 22.89
C PRO A 19 -36.33 4.72 23.51
N LYS A 20 -36.68 5.63 24.42
CA LYS A 20 -35.73 6.25 25.34
C LYS A 20 -35.22 5.18 26.30
N MET A 21 -33.92 4.97 26.31
CA MET A 21 -33.27 3.96 27.15
C MET A 21 -32.45 4.62 28.26
N ASP A 22 -31.86 5.78 27.96
CA ASP A 22 -31.15 6.63 28.90
C ASP A 22 -32.04 7.60 29.70
N LEU A 23 -31.55 7.98 30.88
CA LEU A 23 -32.12 9.05 31.71
C LEU A 23 -32.14 10.42 31.01
N ASN A 24 -31.25 10.64 30.05
CA ASN A 24 -31.17 11.87 29.25
C ASN A 24 -32.31 12.00 28.22
N GLY A 25 -33.15 10.95 28.08
CA GLY A 25 -34.28 10.92 27.16
C GLY A 25 -33.94 10.47 25.73
N TYR A 26 -32.75 9.90 25.51
CA TYR A 26 -32.28 9.35 24.24
C TYR A 26 -31.82 7.89 24.42
N ALA A 27 -31.06 7.38 23.45
CA ALA A 27 -30.35 6.12 23.44
C ALA A 27 -29.02 6.32 22.68
N ASP A 28 -28.07 5.40 22.86
CA ASP A 28 -26.82 5.24 22.13
C ASP A 28 -26.88 3.94 21.27
N PRO A 29 -27.75 3.86 20.25
CA PRO A 29 -28.04 2.61 19.56
C PRO A 29 -26.89 2.05 18.72
N TYR A 30 -26.79 0.72 18.71
CA TYR A 30 -26.05 -0.08 17.72
C TYR A 30 -26.82 -1.37 17.37
N CYS A 31 -26.48 -1.98 16.23
CA CYS A 31 -27.11 -3.21 15.73
C CYS A 31 -26.10 -4.36 15.68
N GLU A 32 -26.59 -5.58 15.88
CA GLU A 32 -25.88 -6.84 15.64
C GLU A 32 -26.66 -7.69 14.64
N ILE A 33 -25.99 -8.20 13.61
CA ILE A 33 -26.54 -9.24 12.73
C ILE A 33 -26.16 -10.59 13.33
N VAL A 34 -27.16 -11.44 13.52
CA VAL A 34 -27.02 -12.78 14.08
C VAL A 34 -27.47 -13.79 13.03
N PHE A 35 -26.57 -14.71 12.70
CA PHE A 35 -26.82 -15.83 11.81
C PHE A 35 -26.24 -17.09 12.44
N GLU A 36 -26.92 -18.23 12.34
CA GLU A 36 -26.53 -19.48 13.00
C GLU A 36 -26.28 -19.35 14.52
N ASN A 37 -27.08 -18.51 15.19
CA ASN A 37 -26.91 -18.16 16.61
C ASN A 37 -25.57 -17.46 16.96
N GLN A 38 -24.80 -17.03 15.96
CA GLN A 38 -23.56 -16.29 16.13
C GLN A 38 -23.74 -14.83 15.68
N VAL A 39 -23.09 -13.90 16.38
CA VAL A 39 -23.02 -12.51 15.93
C VAL A 39 -22.00 -12.43 14.81
N VAL A 40 -22.46 -12.22 13.57
CA VAL A 40 -21.61 -12.16 12.38
C VAL A 40 -21.20 -10.74 12.02
N TYR A 41 -21.94 -9.73 12.51
CA TYR A 41 -21.62 -8.33 12.26
C TYR A 41 -22.16 -7.40 13.36
N LYS A 42 -21.49 -6.27 13.57
CA LYS A 42 -21.89 -5.24 14.54
C LYS A 42 -21.64 -3.83 13.98
N THR A 43 -22.61 -2.93 14.13
CA THR A 43 -22.50 -1.53 13.68
C THR A 43 -21.78 -0.65 14.70
N ASN A 44 -21.39 0.55 14.24
CA ASN A 44 -20.93 1.62 15.12
C ASN A 44 -22.05 2.11 16.05
N ILE A 45 -21.66 2.60 17.22
CA ILE A 45 -22.56 3.21 18.20
C ILE A 45 -22.83 4.66 17.78
N ILE A 46 -24.10 5.03 17.64
CA ILE A 46 -24.50 6.42 17.37
C ILE A 46 -25.08 7.01 18.65
N LYS A 47 -24.47 8.07 19.17
CA LYS A 47 -24.83 8.59 20.49
C LYS A 47 -26.05 9.52 20.46
N LYS A 48 -26.83 9.50 21.53
CA LYS A 48 -27.91 10.44 21.86
C LYS A 48 -28.92 10.61 20.73
N THR A 49 -29.43 9.50 20.20
CA THR A 49 -30.44 9.52 19.14
C THR A 49 -31.43 8.38 19.28
N LEU A 50 -32.68 8.63 18.87
CA LEU A 50 -33.72 7.61 18.70
C LEU A 50 -33.93 7.26 17.21
N ASN A 51 -33.20 7.93 16.33
CA ASN A 51 -33.27 7.78 14.87
C ASN A 51 -31.85 7.71 14.28
N PRO A 52 -31.07 6.66 14.60
CA PRO A 52 -29.70 6.55 14.11
C PRO A 52 -29.66 6.30 12.60
N THR A 53 -28.59 6.76 11.97
CA THR A 53 -28.24 6.44 10.57
C THR A 53 -26.85 5.84 10.54
N TRP A 54 -26.68 4.70 9.87
CA TRP A 54 -25.40 4.02 9.74
C TRP A 54 -24.99 3.95 8.26
N ASN A 55 -24.22 4.94 7.81
CA ASN A 55 -23.89 5.09 6.39
C ASN A 55 -23.02 3.94 5.84
N ASP A 56 -22.12 3.41 6.67
CA ASP A 56 -21.10 2.41 6.29
C ASP A 56 -21.37 1.01 6.91
N ALA A 57 -22.61 0.76 7.37
CA ALA A 57 -22.97 -0.51 7.99
C ALA A 57 -23.35 -1.57 6.95
N HIS A 58 -22.34 -2.21 6.36
CA HIS A 58 -22.49 -3.22 5.31
C HIS A 58 -21.77 -4.53 5.66
N TYR A 59 -22.39 -5.66 5.31
CA TYR A 59 -21.86 -7.00 5.55
C TYR A 59 -22.30 -7.97 4.46
N ASN A 60 -21.36 -8.76 3.94
CA ASN A 60 -21.63 -9.86 3.00
C ASN A 60 -21.67 -11.20 3.75
N LEU A 61 -22.79 -11.90 3.66
CA LEU A 61 -22.97 -13.23 4.23
C LEU A 61 -22.89 -14.29 3.12
N LEU A 62 -21.97 -15.25 3.25
CA LEU A 62 -21.97 -16.45 2.40
C LEU A 62 -23.15 -17.35 2.79
N VAL A 63 -23.98 -17.69 1.81
CA VAL A 63 -25.17 -18.53 2.01
C VAL A 63 -24.92 -19.89 1.38
N HIS A 64 -24.73 -20.90 2.21
CA HIS A 64 -24.66 -22.29 1.78
C HIS A 64 -26.08 -22.87 1.58
N GLU A 65 -26.23 -23.82 0.66
CA GLU A 65 -27.51 -24.45 0.35
C GLU A 65 -28.19 -25.04 1.58
N SER A 66 -27.42 -25.68 2.48
CA SER A 66 -27.96 -26.26 3.73
C SER A 66 -28.50 -25.21 4.71
N LYS A 67 -28.14 -23.94 4.52
CA LYS A 67 -28.43 -22.81 5.42
C LYS A 67 -29.50 -21.86 4.89
N SER A 68 -30.02 -22.12 3.68
CA SER A 68 -31.10 -21.35 3.04
C SER A 68 -32.39 -21.25 3.86
N LYS A 69 -32.60 -22.17 4.83
CA LYS A 69 -33.79 -22.23 5.70
C LYS A 69 -33.59 -21.64 7.10
N TYR A 70 -32.40 -21.07 7.38
CA TYR A 70 -32.11 -20.48 8.68
C TYR A 70 -32.76 -19.09 8.79
N ASP A 71 -32.82 -18.59 10.01
CA ASP A 71 -33.28 -17.23 10.28
C ASP A 71 -32.10 -16.27 10.40
N LEU A 72 -32.22 -15.10 9.76
CA LEU A 72 -31.36 -13.95 10.00
C LEU A 72 -32.01 -13.06 11.05
N THR A 73 -31.31 -12.78 12.15
CA THR A 73 -31.83 -11.92 13.23
C THR A 73 -31.00 -10.65 13.34
N ILE A 74 -31.66 -9.49 13.36
CA ILE A 74 -31.04 -8.20 13.63
C ILE A 74 -31.44 -7.77 15.03
N LYS A 75 -30.46 -7.61 15.92
CA LYS A 75 -30.65 -7.18 17.31
C LYS A 75 -30.23 -5.73 17.46
N LEU A 76 -31.07 -4.93 18.11
CA LEU A 76 -30.79 -3.54 18.47
C LEU A 76 -30.47 -3.45 19.95
N TRP A 77 -29.43 -2.69 20.26
CA TRP A 77 -28.88 -2.51 21.59
C TRP A 77 -28.63 -1.03 21.86
N ASP A 78 -28.73 -0.67 23.12
CA ASP A 78 -28.32 0.61 23.66
C ASP A 78 -26.97 0.47 24.34
N TRP A 79 -25.97 1.26 23.95
CA TRP A 79 -24.63 1.16 24.50
C TRP A 79 -24.50 1.97 25.79
N ASP A 80 -24.02 1.32 26.84
CA ASP A 80 -23.73 1.95 28.12
C ASP A 80 -22.24 1.93 28.44
N LYS A 81 -21.72 3.07 28.91
CA LYS A 81 -20.29 3.17 29.27
C LYS A 81 -19.93 2.40 30.54
N THR A 82 -20.84 2.34 31.51
CA THR A 82 -20.57 1.87 32.88
C THR A 82 -21.47 0.72 33.33
N SER A 83 -22.43 0.29 32.51
CA SER A 83 -23.35 -0.82 32.76
C SER A 83 -23.33 -1.81 31.58
N LYS A 84 -24.09 -2.91 31.72
CA LYS A 84 -24.34 -3.81 30.60
C LYS A 84 -25.26 -3.10 29.61
N ASN A 85 -24.93 -3.18 28.33
CA ASN A 85 -25.75 -2.66 27.23
C ASN A 85 -27.19 -3.19 27.30
N ASP A 86 -28.14 -2.28 27.13
CA ASP A 86 -29.55 -2.59 27.24
C ASP A 86 -30.12 -3.09 25.91
N PHE A 87 -30.75 -4.27 25.93
CA PHE A 87 -31.39 -4.81 24.74
C PHE A 87 -32.64 -4.01 24.39
N ILE A 88 -32.66 -3.38 23.21
CA ILE A 88 -33.81 -2.60 22.73
C ILE A 88 -34.89 -3.56 22.21
N GLY A 89 -34.53 -4.42 21.25
CA GLY A 89 -35.40 -5.38 20.59
C GLY A 89 -34.71 -6.03 19.39
N GLN A 90 -35.43 -6.86 18.64
CA GLN A 90 -34.93 -7.52 17.44
C GLN A 90 -36.00 -7.65 16.36
N VAL A 91 -35.54 -7.95 15.16
CA VAL A 91 -36.34 -8.52 14.07
C VAL A 91 -35.68 -9.81 13.59
N THR A 92 -36.50 -10.79 13.24
CA THR A 92 -36.06 -12.08 12.69
C THR A 92 -36.72 -12.27 11.33
N ILE A 93 -35.92 -12.59 10.32
CA ILE A 93 -36.33 -12.70 8.93
C ILE A 93 -35.89 -14.08 8.42
N PRO A 94 -36.81 -14.91 7.90
CA PRO A 94 -36.44 -16.16 7.26
C PRO A 94 -35.54 -15.91 6.05
N MET A 95 -34.43 -16.64 5.92
CA MET A 95 -33.53 -16.50 4.77
C MET A 95 -34.24 -16.78 3.44
N GLU A 96 -35.21 -17.69 3.41
CA GLU A 96 -36.01 -17.98 2.23
C GLU A 96 -36.70 -16.72 1.67
N GLU A 97 -37.22 -15.85 2.53
CA GLU A 97 -37.80 -14.56 2.13
C GLU A 97 -36.74 -13.62 1.54
N LEU A 98 -35.55 -13.59 2.14
CA LEU A 98 -34.43 -12.75 1.71
C LEU A 98 -33.86 -13.20 0.34
N LEU A 99 -33.81 -14.51 0.12
CA LEU A 99 -33.23 -15.12 -1.08
C LEU A 99 -34.17 -15.12 -2.30
N GLN A 100 -35.49 -15.07 -2.08
CA GLN A 100 -36.47 -15.05 -3.18
C GLN A 100 -36.53 -13.71 -3.93
N THR A 101 -36.13 -12.60 -3.29
CA THR A 101 -36.19 -11.26 -3.89
C THR A 101 -34.79 -10.69 -4.10
N PRO A 102 -34.38 -10.36 -5.35
CA PRO A 102 -33.00 -9.94 -5.65
C PRO A 102 -32.52 -8.74 -4.85
N ILE A 103 -33.39 -7.73 -4.64
CA ILE A 103 -33.11 -6.54 -3.84
C ILE A 103 -34.32 -6.26 -2.96
N GLN A 104 -34.10 -5.98 -1.67
CA GLN A 104 -35.14 -5.54 -0.75
C GLN A 104 -34.68 -4.28 -0.04
N ASP A 105 -35.54 -3.26 -0.04
CA ASP A 105 -35.30 -1.99 0.62
C ASP A 105 -36.52 -1.68 1.50
N LYS A 106 -36.46 -2.00 2.79
CA LYS A 106 -37.64 -1.97 3.66
C LYS A 106 -37.36 -1.62 5.11
N TRP A 107 -38.36 -0.99 5.72
CA TRP A 107 -38.46 -0.79 7.16
C TRP A 107 -39.11 -2.02 7.81
N LEU A 108 -38.53 -2.46 8.92
CA LEU A 108 -38.96 -3.63 9.66
C LEU A 108 -39.22 -3.28 11.12
N ASN A 109 -40.34 -3.75 11.65
CA ASN A 109 -40.71 -3.54 13.04
C ASN A 109 -39.77 -4.28 14.00
N VAL A 110 -39.16 -3.54 14.90
CA VAL A 110 -38.31 -4.07 15.96
C VAL A 110 -39.19 -4.39 17.16
N SER A 111 -39.05 -5.60 17.71
CA SER A 111 -39.87 -6.04 18.83
C SER A 111 -39.05 -6.67 19.95
N LYS A 112 -39.57 -6.59 21.18
CA LYS A 112 -38.97 -7.23 22.36
C LYS A 112 -40.01 -8.08 23.07
N VAL A 113 -39.74 -9.37 23.17
CA VAL A 113 -40.55 -10.30 23.98
C VAL A 113 -40.25 -10.05 25.45
N LYS A 114 -41.28 -9.74 26.23
CA LYS A 114 -41.16 -9.57 27.69
C LYS A 114 -41.15 -10.94 28.39
N LYS A 115 -40.70 -10.98 29.65
CA LYS A 115 -40.71 -12.19 30.50
C LYS A 115 -42.09 -12.86 30.62
N ASN A 116 -43.18 -12.11 30.42
CA ASN A 116 -44.56 -12.60 30.44
C ASN A 116 -45.11 -12.98 29.06
N GLY A 117 -44.24 -13.13 28.04
CA GLY A 117 -44.62 -13.51 26.68
C GLY A 117 -45.21 -12.39 25.82
N LYS A 118 -45.54 -11.21 26.39
CA LYS A 118 -46.08 -10.10 25.61
C LYS A 118 -45.00 -9.48 24.72
N ILE A 119 -45.34 -9.30 23.44
CA ILE A 119 -44.50 -8.60 22.47
C ILE A 119 -44.69 -7.09 22.66
N LYS A 120 -43.59 -6.34 22.71
CA LYS A 120 -43.59 -4.88 22.74
C LYS A 120 -42.87 -4.36 21.51
N GLU A 121 -43.49 -3.46 20.76
CA GLU A 121 -42.86 -2.75 19.65
C GLU A 121 -41.85 -1.72 20.14
N ARG A 122 -40.73 -1.59 19.42
CA ARG A 122 -39.52 -0.88 19.84
C ARG A 122 -38.93 -0.05 18.70
N GLY A 123 -39.79 0.49 17.84
CA GLY A 123 -39.40 1.25 16.65
C GLY A 123 -39.20 0.36 15.44
N GLU A 124 -38.51 0.89 14.44
CA GLU A 124 -38.28 0.21 13.15
C GLU A 124 -36.80 0.31 12.75
N VAL A 125 -36.30 -0.71 12.05
CA VAL A 125 -34.96 -0.74 11.43
C VAL A 125 -35.09 -0.78 9.92
N HIS A 126 -34.26 -0.01 9.23
CA HIS A 126 -34.21 0.06 7.77
C HIS A 126 -33.06 -0.79 7.26
N ILE A 127 -33.37 -1.76 6.41
CA ILE A 127 -32.39 -2.61 5.76
C ILE A 127 -32.48 -2.51 4.24
N LEU A 128 -31.33 -2.61 3.60
CA LEU A 128 -31.18 -2.86 2.18
C LEU A 128 -30.44 -4.19 2.02
N THR A 129 -31.07 -5.18 1.39
CA THR A 129 -30.43 -6.47 1.10
C THR A 129 -30.35 -6.70 -0.40
N LYS A 130 -29.26 -7.31 -0.87
CA LYS A 130 -29.08 -7.75 -2.25
C LYS A 130 -28.57 -9.19 -2.30
N VAL A 131 -29.22 -10.04 -3.09
CA VAL A 131 -28.73 -11.38 -3.40
C VAL A 131 -27.78 -11.29 -4.58
N ILE A 132 -26.55 -11.74 -4.40
CA ILE A 132 -25.50 -11.75 -5.41
C ILE A 132 -25.30 -13.19 -5.84
N SER A 133 -25.54 -13.45 -7.13
CA SER A 133 -25.51 -14.79 -7.72
C SER A 133 -24.10 -15.26 -8.07
N GLU A 134 -23.92 -16.56 -8.33
CA GLU A 134 -22.65 -17.14 -8.81
C GLU A 134 -22.13 -16.45 -10.07
N HIS A 135 -23.03 -16.13 -11.00
CA HIS A 135 -22.67 -15.41 -12.22
C HIS A 135 -22.16 -13.99 -11.92
N GLU A 136 -22.83 -13.26 -11.03
CA GLU A 136 -22.42 -11.90 -10.65
C GLU A 136 -21.08 -11.88 -9.89
N VAL A 137 -20.88 -12.87 -9.00
CA VAL A 137 -19.60 -13.05 -8.30
C VAL A 137 -18.48 -13.33 -9.31
N TYR A 138 -18.71 -14.22 -10.27
CA TYR A 138 -17.71 -14.54 -11.30
C TYR A 138 -17.43 -13.36 -12.24
N ASP A 139 -18.46 -12.61 -12.65
CA ASP A 139 -18.29 -11.39 -13.46
C ASP A 139 -17.44 -10.34 -12.72
N THR A 140 -17.73 -10.13 -11.44
CA THR A 140 -16.96 -9.20 -10.60
C THR A 140 -15.52 -9.68 -10.44
N PHE A 141 -15.32 -10.99 -10.34
CA PHE A 141 -13.99 -11.59 -10.26
C PHE A 141 -13.18 -11.36 -11.54
N VAL A 142 -13.74 -11.65 -12.72
CA VAL A 142 -13.04 -11.41 -14.00
C VAL A 142 -12.80 -9.92 -14.24
N SER A 143 -13.77 -9.05 -13.96
CA SER A 143 -13.57 -7.59 -14.01
C SER A 143 -12.46 -7.16 -13.05
N SER A 144 -12.38 -7.73 -11.85
CA SER A 144 -11.31 -7.40 -10.90
C SER A 144 -9.93 -7.85 -11.37
N ILE A 145 -9.82 -9.02 -12.03
CA ILE A 145 -8.58 -9.44 -12.68
C ILE A 145 -8.22 -8.45 -13.78
N SER A 146 -9.17 -8.11 -14.66
CA SER A 146 -8.90 -7.17 -15.75
C SER A 146 -8.41 -5.83 -15.20
N LYS A 147 -9.09 -5.25 -14.21
CA LYS A 147 -8.66 -4.02 -13.51
C LYS A 147 -7.27 -4.10 -12.92
N HIS A 148 -6.94 -5.24 -12.31
CA HIS A 148 -5.64 -5.42 -11.66
C HIS A 148 -4.49 -5.32 -12.67
N PHE A 149 -4.67 -5.86 -13.87
CA PHE A 149 -3.63 -5.86 -14.90
C PHE A 149 -3.77 -4.70 -15.91
N SER A 150 -4.96 -4.13 -16.05
CA SER A 150 -5.28 -3.14 -17.07
C SER A 150 -4.48 -1.85 -16.91
N HIS A 151 -3.72 -1.59 -17.97
CA HIS A 151 -3.68 -0.34 -18.70
C HIS A 151 -4.30 0.98 -18.22
N THR A 152 -5.18 1.38 -19.11
CA THR A 152 -6.19 2.42 -19.07
C THR A 152 -7.25 2.01 -18.06
N GLU A 153 -7.82 2.93 -17.29
CA GLU A 153 -8.86 2.60 -16.28
C GLU A 153 -10.20 2.11 -16.90
N ASP A 154 -10.16 1.60 -18.14
CA ASP A 154 -11.28 1.12 -18.96
C ASP A 154 -11.48 -0.41 -18.91
N GLU A 155 -10.73 -1.11 -18.05
CA GLU A 155 -10.85 -2.56 -17.84
C GLU A 155 -10.48 -3.40 -19.08
N THR A 156 -9.70 -2.86 -20.01
CA THR A 156 -9.17 -3.59 -21.17
C THR A 156 -7.69 -3.94 -21.01
N LEU A 157 -7.25 -5.07 -21.58
CA LEU A 157 -5.86 -5.53 -21.50
C LEU A 157 -5.21 -5.45 -22.88
N ASN A 158 -4.19 -4.59 -23.04
CA ASN A 158 -3.35 -4.69 -24.23
C ASN A 158 -2.41 -5.91 -24.13
N ILE A 159 -1.64 -6.20 -25.18
CA ILE A 159 -0.72 -7.35 -25.20
C ILE A 159 0.25 -7.38 -24.03
N ALA A 160 0.72 -6.23 -23.55
CA ALA A 160 1.65 -6.16 -22.42
C ALA A 160 0.96 -6.51 -21.09
N ASP A 161 -0.25 -5.98 -20.87
CA ASP A 161 -1.05 -6.28 -19.68
C ASP A 161 -1.47 -7.76 -19.65
N PHE A 162 -1.92 -8.28 -20.80
CA PHE A 162 -2.28 -9.69 -20.95
C PHE A 162 -1.08 -10.61 -20.73
N THR A 163 0.10 -10.25 -21.23
CA THR A 163 1.34 -10.98 -20.94
C THR A 163 1.63 -11.00 -19.44
N GLY A 164 1.45 -9.87 -18.75
CA GLY A 164 1.60 -9.78 -17.29
C GLY A 164 0.62 -10.68 -16.53
N LEU A 165 -0.63 -10.75 -16.97
CA LEU A 165 -1.63 -11.67 -16.44
C LEU A 165 -1.20 -13.13 -16.61
N ILE A 166 -0.93 -13.56 -17.84
CA ILE A 166 -0.61 -14.97 -18.14
C ILE A 166 0.64 -15.43 -17.39
N THR A 167 1.70 -14.62 -17.38
CA THR A 167 2.94 -14.96 -16.66
C THR A 167 2.77 -14.96 -15.14
N THR A 168 1.80 -14.21 -14.60
CA THR A 168 1.46 -14.26 -13.17
C THR A 168 0.70 -15.54 -12.82
N LEU A 169 -0.23 -15.95 -13.68
CA LEU A 169 -1.03 -17.17 -13.47
C LEU A 169 -0.23 -18.45 -13.73
N ASN A 170 0.68 -18.41 -14.70
CA ASN A 170 1.55 -19.51 -15.04
C ASN A 170 2.94 -18.98 -15.48
N PRO A 171 3.92 -18.93 -14.55
CA PRO A 171 5.27 -18.45 -14.85
C PRO A 171 6.03 -19.27 -15.89
N ASP A 172 5.65 -20.53 -16.09
CA ASP A 172 6.27 -21.45 -17.05
C ASP A 172 5.58 -21.42 -18.42
N PHE A 173 4.60 -20.52 -18.63
CA PHE A 173 3.89 -20.39 -19.91
C PHE A 173 4.85 -19.89 -21.02
N PRO A 174 4.95 -20.57 -22.17
CA PRO A 174 5.90 -20.19 -23.21
C PRO A 174 5.62 -18.80 -23.81
N GLU A 175 6.63 -17.91 -23.83
CA GLU A 175 6.48 -16.53 -24.34
C GLU A 175 6.00 -16.48 -25.80
N THR A 176 6.46 -17.42 -26.63
CA THR A 176 6.06 -17.54 -28.03
C THR A 176 4.58 -17.88 -28.21
N GLU A 177 3.94 -18.48 -27.19
CA GLU A 177 2.54 -18.88 -27.23
C GLU A 177 1.60 -17.81 -26.65
N ILE A 178 2.12 -16.83 -25.89
CA ILE A 178 1.31 -15.75 -25.30
C ILE A 178 0.73 -14.84 -26.38
N GLU A 179 1.52 -14.48 -27.40
CA GLU A 179 1.03 -13.65 -28.52
C GLU A 179 -0.05 -14.38 -29.34
N GLU A 180 0.08 -15.70 -29.51
CA GLU A 180 -0.93 -16.50 -30.18
C GLU A 180 -2.22 -16.59 -29.35
N LEU A 181 -2.09 -16.76 -28.03
CA LEU A 181 -3.21 -16.78 -27.11
C LEU A 181 -3.92 -15.41 -27.09
N PHE A 182 -3.17 -14.31 -27.08
CA PHE A 182 -3.71 -12.96 -27.18
C PHE A 182 -4.53 -12.78 -28.45
N LYS A 183 -3.96 -13.11 -29.62
CA LYS A 183 -4.68 -13.00 -30.92
C LYS A 183 -5.92 -13.89 -31.02
N LYS A 184 -5.93 -15.04 -30.33
CA LYS A 184 -7.11 -15.91 -30.25
C LYS A 184 -8.18 -15.35 -29.32
N THR A 185 -7.77 -14.60 -28.30
CA THR A 185 -8.67 -14.02 -27.29
C THR A 185 -9.27 -12.69 -27.76
N ASP A 186 -8.49 -11.89 -28.51
CA ASP A 186 -8.91 -10.65 -29.18
C ASP A 186 -9.81 -10.98 -30.37
N ALA A 187 -11.10 -11.18 -30.11
CA ALA A 187 -12.05 -11.70 -31.09
C ALA A 187 -12.47 -10.62 -32.08
N ASP A 188 -12.51 -9.36 -31.65
CA ASP A 188 -12.86 -8.22 -32.48
C ASP A 188 -11.65 -7.57 -33.19
N GLN A 189 -10.43 -8.03 -32.87
CA GLN A 189 -9.17 -7.61 -33.47
C GLN A 189 -8.86 -6.13 -33.24
N ASN A 190 -9.24 -5.61 -32.07
CA ASN A 190 -9.04 -4.22 -31.69
C ASN A 190 -7.69 -3.97 -30.96
N GLU A 191 -6.84 -5.00 -30.86
CA GLU A 191 -5.55 -5.01 -30.15
C GLU A 191 -5.65 -4.88 -28.62
N THR A 192 -6.82 -5.13 -28.05
CA THR A 192 -7.08 -5.18 -26.61
C THR A 192 -8.03 -6.32 -26.25
N ILE A 193 -7.95 -6.82 -25.02
CA ILE A 193 -8.86 -7.83 -24.48
C ILE A 193 -9.84 -7.15 -23.53
N SER A 194 -11.12 -7.16 -23.89
CA SER A 194 -12.21 -6.70 -23.02
C SER A 194 -12.48 -7.69 -21.87
N VAL A 195 -13.19 -7.24 -20.84
CA VAL A 195 -13.65 -8.13 -19.74
C VAL A 195 -14.47 -9.32 -20.29
N SER A 196 -15.27 -9.09 -21.34
CA SER A 196 -16.08 -10.12 -21.98
C SER A 196 -15.22 -11.19 -22.67
N GLU A 197 -14.19 -10.78 -23.40
CA GLU A 197 -13.25 -11.70 -24.06
C GLU A 197 -12.39 -12.45 -23.04
N LEU A 198 -11.96 -11.77 -21.98
CA LEU A 198 -11.24 -12.41 -20.89
C LEU A 198 -12.11 -13.46 -20.17
N LYS A 199 -13.39 -13.16 -19.97
CA LYS A 199 -14.37 -14.12 -19.42
C LYS A 199 -14.54 -15.31 -20.35
N GLU A 200 -14.64 -15.08 -21.65
CA GLU A 200 -14.76 -16.14 -22.66
C GLU A 200 -13.52 -17.05 -22.63
N LEU A 201 -12.31 -16.48 -22.56
CA LEU A 201 -11.07 -17.22 -22.40
C LEU A 201 -11.14 -18.13 -21.17
N PHE A 202 -11.41 -17.56 -19.99
CA PHE A 202 -11.42 -18.30 -18.73
C PHE A 202 -12.51 -19.36 -18.61
N THR A 203 -13.65 -19.15 -19.28
CA THR A 203 -14.82 -20.03 -19.15
C THR A 203 -14.87 -21.12 -20.21
N ASN A 204 -14.45 -20.83 -21.45
CA ASN A 204 -14.76 -21.68 -22.61
C ASN A 204 -13.53 -22.30 -23.28
N THR A 205 -12.31 -21.85 -22.97
CA THR A 205 -11.08 -22.46 -23.50
C THR A 205 -10.45 -23.44 -22.50
N LEU A 206 -9.70 -24.43 -23.00
CA LEU A 206 -8.99 -25.39 -22.14
C LEU A 206 -7.83 -24.70 -21.39
N GLU A 207 -7.13 -23.81 -22.09
CA GLU A 207 -6.02 -23.01 -21.57
C GLU A 207 -6.49 -22.08 -20.46
N GLY A 208 -7.57 -21.32 -20.69
CA GLY A 208 -8.14 -20.42 -19.71
C GLY A 208 -8.66 -21.14 -18.46
N LYS A 209 -9.31 -22.30 -18.62
CA LYS A 209 -9.72 -23.13 -17.48
C LYS A 209 -8.53 -23.56 -16.62
N LYS A 210 -7.44 -24.04 -17.25
CA LYS A 210 -6.22 -24.42 -16.52
C LYS A 210 -5.58 -23.24 -15.78
N LEU A 211 -5.59 -22.04 -16.36
CA LEU A 211 -5.08 -20.83 -15.71
C LEU A 211 -5.90 -20.49 -14.45
N ILE A 212 -7.23 -20.60 -14.51
CA ILE A 212 -8.10 -20.39 -13.35
C ILE A 212 -7.97 -21.52 -12.33
N GLU A 213 -7.90 -22.77 -12.75
CA GLU A 213 -7.66 -23.92 -11.84
C GLU A 213 -6.36 -23.74 -11.06
N THR A 214 -5.29 -23.29 -11.75
CA THR A 214 -4.00 -22.98 -11.13
C THR A 214 -4.12 -21.84 -10.12
N LEU A 215 -4.81 -20.76 -10.48
CA LEU A 215 -5.05 -19.61 -9.60
C LEU A 215 -5.85 -19.97 -8.34
N LEU A 216 -6.83 -20.86 -8.49
CA LEU A 216 -7.72 -21.25 -7.41
C LEU A 216 -7.19 -22.44 -6.59
N GLN A 217 -6.11 -23.10 -7.03
CA GLN A 217 -5.55 -24.30 -6.42
C GLN A 217 -6.61 -25.38 -6.16
N ASP A 218 -7.47 -25.64 -7.14
CA ASP A 218 -8.60 -26.56 -7.03
C ASP A 218 -9.65 -26.18 -5.96
N ASN A 219 -9.57 -24.98 -5.36
CA ASN A 219 -10.56 -24.47 -4.41
C ASN A 219 -11.56 -23.52 -5.09
N THR A 220 -12.68 -24.09 -5.55
CA THR A 220 -13.76 -23.34 -6.19
C THR A 220 -14.48 -22.36 -5.27
N ASP A 221 -14.43 -22.57 -3.94
CA ASP A 221 -15.08 -21.69 -2.97
C ASP A 221 -14.29 -20.39 -2.71
N LEU A 222 -13.03 -20.35 -3.15
CA LEU A 222 -12.13 -19.21 -2.95
C LEU A 222 -12.67 -17.90 -3.56
N ILE A 223 -13.33 -17.95 -4.71
CA ILE A 223 -13.92 -16.72 -5.31
C ILE A 223 -14.99 -16.14 -4.38
N TRP A 224 -15.81 -17.00 -3.77
CA TRP A 224 -16.85 -16.60 -2.82
C TRP A 224 -16.24 -16.02 -1.55
N GLU A 225 -15.26 -16.71 -0.96
CA GLU A 225 -14.51 -16.24 0.23
C GLU A 225 -13.89 -14.86 -0.02
N ALA A 226 -13.25 -14.69 -1.18
CA ALA A 226 -12.60 -13.45 -1.57
C ALA A 226 -13.59 -12.30 -1.82
N TYR A 227 -14.77 -12.60 -2.38
CA TYR A 227 -15.84 -11.62 -2.54
C TYR A 227 -16.39 -11.18 -1.19
N GLN A 228 -16.63 -12.11 -0.27
CA GLN A 228 -17.20 -11.80 1.03
C GLN A 228 -16.43 -10.70 1.77
N VAL A 229 -15.10 -10.76 1.67
CA VAL A 229 -14.17 -9.83 2.36
C VAL A 229 -13.69 -8.67 1.47
N SER A 230 -14.19 -8.56 0.24
CA SER A 230 -13.86 -7.46 -0.67
C SER A 230 -14.53 -6.15 -0.25
N ASP A 231 -13.84 -5.03 -0.46
CA ASP A 231 -14.32 -3.69 -0.15
C ASP A 231 -13.79 -2.67 -1.19
N SER A 232 -13.92 -1.37 -0.90
CA SER A 232 -13.43 -0.32 -1.80
C SER A 232 -11.91 -0.28 -1.97
N TYR A 233 -11.16 -1.05 -1.18
CA TYR A 233 -9.69 -1.05 -1.14
C TYR A 233 -9.07 -2.38 -1.58
N SER A 234 -9.79 -3.51 -1.48
CA SER A 234 -9.34 -4.79 -2.02
C SER A 234 -10.42 -5.48 -2.88
N THR A 235 -10.07 -5.72 -4.14
CA THR A 235 -10.94 -6.46 -5.06
C THR A 235 -10.83 -7.97 -4.85
N ILE A 236 -11.70 -8.74 -5.50
CA ILE A 236 -11.68 -10.21 -5.41
C ILE A 236 -10.34 -10.75 -5.91
N ALA A 237 -9.85 -10.26 -7.05
CA ALA A 237 -8.55 -10.63 -7.60
C ALA A 237 -7.43 -10.37 -6.60
N ASP A 238 -7.39 -9.18 -5.97
CA ASP A 238 -6.39 -8.86 -4.94
C ASP A 238 -6.42 -9.92 -3.83
N ASN A 239 -7.59 -10.16 -3.24
CA ASN A 239 -7.76 -11.14 -2.16
C ASN A 239 -7.31 -12.56 -2.54
N ILE A 240 -7.52 -12.98 -3.79
CA ILE A 240 -7.12 -14.31 -4.30
C ILE A 240 -5.62 -14.40 -4.52
N PHE A 241 -5.03 -13.43 -5.22
CA PHE A 241 -3.57 -13.38 -5.42
C PHE A 241 -2.83 -13.33 -4.08
N HIS A 242 -3.45 -12.82 -3.00
CA HIS A 242 -2.85 -12.76 -1.66
C HIS A 242 -2.85 -14.09 -0.87
N LYS A 243 -3.72 -15.06 -1.19
CA LYS A 243 -3.92 -16.31 -0.40
C LYS A 243 -2.67 -17.21 -0.38
N ASP A 244 -1.91 -17.24 -1.47
CA ASP A 244 -0.71 -18.10 -1.62
C ASP A 244 0.59 -17.51 -1.08
N MET A 245 0.55 -16.27 -0.61
CA MET A 245 1.73 -15.52 -0.17
C MET A 245 1.82 -15.38 1.35
N GLY A 246 1.21 -16.31 2.09
CA GLY A 246 1.22 -16.33 3.56
C GLY A 246 0.42 -15.19 4.20
N GLY A 247 -0.42 -14.50 3.44
CA GLY A 247 -1.44 -13.60 3.96
C GLY A 247 -2.59 -14.43 4.49
N THR A 248 -2.87 -14.33 5.79
CA THR A 248 -4.11 -14.91 6.32
C THR A 248 -5.24 -14.08 5.73
N LEU A 249 -6.17 -14.71 4.99
CA LEU A 249 -7.55 -14.19 4.88
C LEU A 249 -7.95 -13.71 6.28
N LYS A 250 -8.66 -12.58 6.42
CA LYS A 250 -9.14 -12.11 7.73
C LYS A 250 -10.01 -13.20 8.37
N SER A 251 -9.34 -14.13 9.03
CA SER A 251 -9.91 -15.10 9.95
C SER A 251 -10.32 -14.28 11.15
N THR A 252 -11.63 -14.17 11.33
CA THR A 252 -12.18 -14.05 12.67
C THR A 252 -11.67 -15.27 13.45
N ASP A 253 -10.60 -15.03 14.21
CA ASP A 253 -9.83 -15.90 15.11
C ASP A 253 -8.37 -16.19 14.71
N LYS A 254 -7.50 -15.62 15.55
CA LYS A 254 -6.16 -16.03 16.01
C LYS A 254 -5.23 -16.77 15.04
N GLY A 255 -4.21 -16.03 14.57
CA GLY A 255 -2.83 -16.53 14.66
C GLY A 255 -2.00 -16.65 13.38
N ARG A 256 -1.88 -15.60 12.58
CA ARG A 256 -0.66 -15.33 11.78
C ARG A 256 -0.53 -13.82 11.56
N LYS A 257 0.49 -13.22 12.18
CA LYS A 257 0.73 -11.77 12.17
C LYS A 257 1.33 -11.35 10.82
N VAL A 258 0.70 -10.40 10.14
CA VAL A 258 1.37 -9.55 9.14
C VAL A 258 2.64 -8.99 9.79
N LYS A 259 3.81 -9.09 9.13
CA LYS A 259 5.04 -8.47 9.61
C LYS A 259 4.91 -6.96 9.42
N VAL A 260 4.32 -6.31 10.41
CA VAL A 260 4.28 -4.85 10.54
C VAL A 260 5.72 -4.33 10.52
N ILE A 261 6.03 -3.41 9.61
CA ILE A 261 7.32 -2.70 9.60
C ILE A 261 7.24 -1.58 10.63
N TYR A 262 8.08 -1.68 11.66
CA TYR A 262 8.22 -0.64 12.67
C TYR A 262 9.42 0.25 12.38
N VAL A 263 9.24 1.54 12.55
CA VAL A 263 10.28 2.57 12.49
C VAL A 263 10.39 3.27 13.83
N HIS A 264 11.60 3.65 14.24
CA HIS A 264 11.81 4.43 15.45
C HIS A 264 11.72 5.92 15.13
N ASN A 265 10.69 6.60 15.59
CA ASN A 265 10.56 8.04 15.40
C ASN A 265 11.52 8.78 16.32
N ARG A 266 12.49 9.47 15.73
CA ARG A 266 13.54 10.18 16.46
C ARG A 266 13.01 11.33 17.32
N GLU A 267 11.98 12.03 16.83
CA GLU A 267 11.40 13.19 17.51
C GLU A 267 10.56 12.76 18.73
N THR A 268 9.80 11.68 18.61
CA THR A 268 8.90 11.21 19.67
C THR A 268 9.52 10.14 20.56
N GLY A 269 10.61 9.49 20.12
CA GLY A 269 11.24 8.33 20.75
C GLY A 269 10.40 7.04 20.68
N LYS A 270 9.27 7.04 19.96
CA LYS A 270 8.34 5.91 19.90
C LYS A 270 8.58 5.04 18.67
N LEU A 271 8.17 3.77 18.77
CA LEU A 271 8.03 2.91 17.61
C LEU A 271 6.70 3.22 16.92
N GLU A 272 6.77 3.46 15.62
CA GLU A 272 5.62 3.76 14.77
C GLU A 272 5.53 2.71 13.66
N GLU A 273 4.30 2.35 13.30
CA GLU A 273 4.04 1.46 12.18
C GLU A 273 4.11 2.23 10.86
N GLU A 274 4.90 1.75 9.91
CA GLU A 274 4.90 2.28 8.55
C GLU A 274 3.61 1.84 7.83
N LYS A 275 2.77 2.81 7.47
CA LYS A 275 1.57 2.56 6.67
C LYS A 275 1.96 2.30 5.22
N ILE A 276 2.01 1.03 4.85
CA ILE A 276 2.25 0.60 3.48
C ILE A 276 0.88 0.32 2.84
N PRO A 277 0.54 0.93 1.68
CA PRO A 277 -0.66 0.55 0.95
C PRO A 277 -0.64 -0.96 0.65
N HIS A 278 -1.75 -1.64 0.91
CA HIS A 278 -1.80 -3.11 0.90
C HIS A 278 -1.40 -3.71 -0.45
N TYR A 279 -1.77 -3.07 -1.56
CA TYR A 279 -1.37 -3.51 -2.91
C TYR A 279 0.16 -3.50 -3.11
N ILE A 280 0.88 -2.50 -2.57
CA ILE A 280 2.35 -2.46 -2.60
C ILE A 280 2.91 -3.58 -1.73
N GLU A 281 2.38 -3.77 -0.52
CA GLU A 281 2.81 -4.84 0.38
C GLU A 281 2.72 -6.23 -0.28
N VAL A 282 1.68 -6.43 -1.08
CA VAL A 282 1.45 -7.67 -1.83
C VAL A 282 2.42 -7.78 -2.99
N SER A 283 2.52 -6.77 -3.86
CA SER A 283 3.44 -6.82 -5.01
C SER A 283 4.87 -7.11 -4.55
N LEU A 284 5.28 -6.55 -3.41
CA LEU A 284 6.57 -6.82 -2.77
C LEU A 284 6.70 -8.26 -2.26
N ARG A 285 5.62 -8.87 -1.75
CA ARG A 285 5.63 -10.29 -1.38
C ARG A 285 5.70 -11.19 -2.61
N ILE A 286 4.99 -10.88 -3.69
CA ILE A 286 5.04 -11.65 -4.96
C ILE A 286 6.49 -11.72 -5.44
N MET A 287 7.14 -10.56 -5.49
CA MET A 287 8.49 -10.44 -6.01
C MET A 287 9.54 -11.08 -5.07
N TYR A 288 9.50 -10.79 -3.77
CA TYR A 288 10.66 -11.03 -2.90
C TYR A 288 10.48 -12.14 -1.85
N SER A 289 9.27 -12.68 -1.64
CA SER A 289 9.01 -13.62 -0.51
C SER A 289 8.91 -15.10 -0.89
N THR A 290 8.81 -15.46 -2.18
CA THR A 290 8.74 -16.85 -2.65
C THR A 290 10.00 -17.26 -3.42
N SER A 291 10.37 -18.54 -3.38
CA SER A 291 11.48 -19.09 -4.20
C SER A 291 11.25 -18.89 -5.70
N THR A 292 9.99 -18.97 -6.16
CA THR A 292 9.60 -18.79 -7.56
C THR A 292 9.65 -17.32 -7.98
N GLY A 293 9.17 -16.39 -7.15
CA GLY A 293 9.28 -14.94 -7.38
C GLY A 293 10.73 -14.45 -7.45
N ARG A 294 11.61 -14.99 -6.59
CA ARG A 294 13.06 -14.71 -6.62
C ARG A 294 13.74 -15.15 -7.92
N THR A 295 13.33 -16.29 -8.48
CA THR A 295 13.84 -16.75 -9.79
C THR A 295 13.26 -15.91 -10.94
N ALA A 296 12.01 -15.45 -10.81
CA ALA A 296 11.32 -14.63 -11.80
C ALA A 296 11.86 -13.19 -11.90
N ILE A 297 12.38 -12.58 -10.82
CA ILE A 297 13.05 -11.25 -10.87
C ILE A 297 14.26 -11.23 -11.81
N GLY A 298 14.95 -12.37 -11.96
CA GLY A 298 16.06 -12.52 -12.91
C GLY A 298 15.62 -12.63 -14.37
N ASN A 299 14.34 -12.93 -14.63
CA ASN A 299 13.79 -13.14 -15.97
C ASN A 299 13.60 -11.78 -16.68
N SER A 300 14.09 -11.67 -17.91
CA SER A 300 13.98 -10.47 -18.76
C SER A 300 12.53 -10.00 -18.96
N GLN A 301 11.57 -10.94 -18.95
CA GLN A 301 10.14 -10.66 -19.11
C GLN A 301 9.56 -9.88 -17.93
N VAL A 302 9.86 -10.29 -16.70
CA VAL A 302 9.42 -9.61 -15.47
C VAL A 302 10.08 -8.23 -15.37
N LYS A 303 11.37 -8.12 -15.71
CA LYS A 303 12.07 -6.82 -15.76
C LYS A 303 11.42 -5.86 -16.76
N ARG A 304 11.07 -6.34 -17.97
CA ARG A 304 10.38 -5.55 -19.00
C ARG A 304 8.98 -5.09 -18.52
N LEU A 305 8.22 -5.98 -17.90
CA LEU A 305 6.90 -5.67 -17.32
C LEU A 305 7.01 -4.61 -16.22
N MET A 306 7.94 -4.77 -15.27
CA MET A 306 8.13 -3.81 -14.17
C MET A 306 8.55 -2.43 -14.66
N ARG A 307 9.40 -2.36 -15.68
CA ARG A 307 9.77 -1.12 -16.36
C ARG A 307 8.56 -0.47 -17.04
N TYR A 308 7.74 -1.26 -17.72
CA TYR A 308 6.50 -0.80 -18.34
C TYR A 308 5.50 -0.26 -17.30
N LEU A 309 5.21 -1.02 -16.23
CA LEU A 309 4.32 -0.60 -15.14
C LEU A 309 4.81 0.68 -14.44
N THR A 310 6.13 0.82 -14.25
CA THR A 310 6.72 2.03 -13.69
C THR A 310 6.51 3.24 -14.61
N ASN A 311 6.81 3.10 -15.90
CA ASN A 311 6.62 4.18 -16.87
C ASN A 311 5.15 4.56 -17.07
N LYS A 312 4.26 3.57 -17.01
CA LYS A 312 2.80 3.75 -17.09
C LYS A 312 2.27 4.49 -15.85
N THR A 313 2.66 4.04 -14.67
CA THR A 313 2.28 4.67 -13.40
C THR A 313 2.81 6.10 -13.32
N GLY A 314 4.04 6.34 -13.77
CA GLY A 314 4.60 7.68 -13.92
C GLY A 314 3.73 8.58 -14.80
N ARG A 315 3.32 8.11 -15.99
CA ARG A 315 2.41 8.83 -16.89
C ARG A 315 1.03 9.10 -16.27
N LYS A 316 0.45 8.12 -15.55
CA LYS A 316 -0.81 8.30 -14.80
C LYS A 316 -0.71 9.47 -13.84
N TYR A 317 0.32 9.52 -12.99
CA TYR A 317 0.45 10.56 -11.98
C TYR A 317 0.91 11.93 -12.53
N GLU A 318 1.31 11.99 -13.79
CA GLU A 318 1.50 13.26 -14.53
C GLU A 318 0.22 13.77 -15.20
N SER A 319 -0.84 12.95 -15.30
CA SER A 319 -2.11 13.33 -15.94
C SER A 319 -2.96 14.26 -15.08
N LEU A 320 -3.82 15.07 -15.70
CA LEU A 320 -4.71 16.01 -15.00
C LEU A 320 -5.73 15.28 -14.11
N GLU A 321 -6.20 14.12 -14.56
CA GLU A 321 -7.20 13.31 -13.86
C GLU A 321 -6.68 12.80 -12.52
N SER A 322 -5.35 12.67 -12.38
CA SER A 322 -4.71 12.17 -11.15
C SER A 322 -4.88 13.09 -9.93
N VAL A 323 -5.35 14.34 -10.11
CA VAL A 323 -5.75 15.22 -9.00
C VAL A 323 -6.75 14.55 -8.05
N LYS A 324 -7.60 13.65 -8.57
CA LYS A 324 -8.57 12.87 -7.78
C LYS A 324 -7.91 11.99 -6.70
N GLU A 325 -6.64 11.64 -6.87
CA GLU A 325 -5.87 10.77 -5.97
C GLU A 325 -5.33 11.53 -4.74
N ILE A 326 -5.24 12.86 -4.80
CA ILE A 326 -4.62 13.69 -3.73
C ILE A 326 -5.39 13.58 -2.41
N ALA A 327 -6.71 13.76 -2.43
CA ALA A 327 -7.52 13.74 -1.21
C ALA A 327 -7.58 12.36 -0.52
N PRO A 328 -7.79 11.24 -1.25
CA PRO A 328 -7.64 9.90 -0.69
C PRO A 328 -6.26 9.66 -0.09
N PHE A 329 -5.19 10.11 -0.76
CA PHE A 329 -3.82 9.94 -0.29
C PHE A 329 -3.53 10.67 1.02
N ILE A 330 -3.94 11.95 1.13
CA ILE A 330 -3.83 12.75 2.36
C ILE A 330 -4.55 12.05 3.51
N LYS A 331 -5.77 11.55 3.28
CA LYS A 331 -6.59 10.88 4.29
C LYS A 331 -5.94 9.56 4.75
N PHE A 332 -5.46 8.74 3.82
CA PHE A 332 -4.87 7.43 4.11
C PHE A 332 -3.59 7.57 4.97
N HIS A 333 -2.68 8.45 4.54
CA HIS A 333 -1.41 8.68 5.22
C HIS A 333 -1.51 9.66 6.40
N ASN A 334 -2.66 10.30 6.58
CA ASN A 334 -2.89 11.33 7.60
C ASN A 334 -1.83 12.45 7.53
N LEU A 335 -1.63 12.98 6.31
CA LEU A 335 -0.61 14.01 6.06
C LEU A 335 -1.00 15.34 6.72
N ASN A 336 -0.03 16.00 7.34
CA ASN A 336 -0.20 17.35 7.86
C ASN A 336 -0.19 18.36 6.70
N THR A 337 -1.37 18.78 6.26
CA THR A 337 -1.50 19.73 5.15
C THR A 337 -1.06 21.13 5.50
N ASP A 338 -0.98 21.48 6.79
CA ASP A 338 -0.58 22.82 7.25
C ASP A 338 0.90 23.12 6.98
N GLU A 339 1.72 22.08 6.79
CA GLU A 339 3.14 22.19 6.45
C GLU A 339 3.38 22.51 4.97
N ILE A 340 2.40 22.27 4.10
CA ILE A 340 2.53 22.42 2.65
C ILE A 340 2.53 23.91 2.29
N LEU A 341 3.45 24.31 1.40
CA LEU A 341 3.60 25.70 0.99
C LEU A 341 2.41 26.19 0.16
N ASP A 342 2.05 25.41 -0.87
CA ASP A 342 1.02 25.76 -1.84
C ASP A 342 -0.35 25.20 -1.44
N PRO A 343 -1.47 25.87 -1.78
CA PRO A 343 -2.82 25.34 -1.55
C PRO A 343 -3.05 23.97 -2.23
N ILE A 344 -3.78 23.06 -1.59
CA ILE A 344 -4.02 21.71 -2.16
C ILE A 344 -4.71 21.76 -3.54
N ASN A 345 -5.58 22.73 -3.76
CA ASN A 345 -6.29 22.90 -5.02
C ASN A 345 -5.47 23.55 -6.14
N SER A 346 -4.21 23.97 -5.89
CA SER A 346 -3.34 24.51 -6.92
C SER A 346 -2.51 23.46 -7.66
N PHE A 347 -2.48 22.22 -7.16
CA PHE A 347 -1.75 21.13 -7.82
C PHE A 347 -2.51 20.63 -9.05
N ILE A 348 -1.83 20.62 -10.19
CA ILE A 348 -2.41 20.30 -11.51
C ILE A 348 -2.50 18.78 -11.75
N ASN A 349 -1.66 18.00 -11.06
CA ASN A 349 -1.64 16.55 -11.07
C ASN A 349 -1.10 16.00 -9.74
N PHE A 350 -1.19 14.69 -9.55
CA PHE A 350 -0.75 14.02 -8.34
C PHE A 350 0.76 14.13 -8.13
N ASN A 351 1.58 14.05 -9.20
CA ASN A 351 3.02 14.17 -9.07
C ASN A 351 3.44 15.55 -8.52
N GLN A 352 2.80 16.64 -8.98
CA GLN A 352 3.02 17.96 -8.42
C GLN A 352 2.76 18.03 -6.91
N PHE A 353 1.72 17.35 -6.45
CA PHE A 353 1.45 17.18 -5.02
C PHE A 353 2.48 16.26 -4.33
N PHE A 354 2.93 15.20 -4.99
CA PHE A 354 3.88 14.25 -4.41
C PHE A 354 5.22 14.92 -4.10
N TYR A 355 5.76 15.71 -5.04
CA TYR A 355 6.94 16.56 -4.84
C TYR A 355 6.60 17.98 -4.37
N ARG A 356 5.46 18.18 -3.69
CA ARG A 356 5.05 19.48 -3.11
C ARG A 356 6.18 20.12 -2.31
N LYS A 357 6.24 21.46 -2.27
CA LYS A 357 7.14 22.18 -1.37
C LYS A 357 6.52 22.30 0.03
N LEU A 358 7.36 22.31 1.04
CA LEU A 358 6.95 22.62 2.42
C LEU A 358 7.30 24.06 2.77
N LYS A 359 6.59 24.61 3.77
CA LYS A 359 6.93 25.90 4.37
C LYS A 359 8.32 25.80 5.03
N PRO A 360 9.19 26.83 4.90
CA PRO A 360 10.52 26.80 5.54
C PRO A 360 10.47 26.54 7.05
N SER A 361 9.42 27.01 7.73
CA SER A 361 9.21 26.79 9.17
C SER A 361 8.90 25.33 9.54
N ALA A 362 8.48 24.50 8.59
CA ALA A 362 8.13 23.10 8.86
C ALA A 362 9.37 22.20 9.05
N ARG A 363 10.52 22.60 8.49
CA ARG A 363 11.78 21.82 8.50
C ARG A 363 12.97 22.73 8.81
N PRO A 364 13.09 23.23 10.05
CA PRO A 364 14.19 24.11 10.44
C PRO A 364 15.55 23.39 10.32
N ILE A 365 16.58 24.11 9.86
CA ILE A 365 17.95 23.61 9.71
C ILE A 365 18.61 23.52 11.09
N ALA A 366 19.13 22.34 11.42
CA ALA A 366 19.92 22.13 12.62
C ALA A 366 21.23 22.92 12.55
N GLU A 367 21.44 23.78 13.56
CA GLU A 367 22.60 24.67 13.69
C GLU A 367 22.97 25.37 12.36
N PRO A 368 22.10 26.24 11.83
CA PRO A 368 22.21 26.73 10.45
C PRO A 368 23.51 27.49 10.17
N ASN A 369 24.11 28.09 11.20
CA ASN A 369 25.35 28.85 11.10
C ASN A 369 26.61 28.02 11.41
N ASN A 370 26.47 26.72 11.69
CA ASN A 370 27.57 25.82 12.00
C ASN A 370 27.84 24.89 10.81
N SER A 371 28.86 25.21 10.00
CA SER A 371 29.27 24.41 8.83
C SER A 371 29.76 23.01 9.20
N LYS A 372 30.20 22.80 10.45
CA LYS A 372 30.67 21.50 10.96
C LYS A 372 29.55 20.51 11.24
N ILE A 373 28.28 20.89 11.10
CA ILE A 373 27.13 19.99 11.31
C ILE A 373 26.51 19.63 9.97
N ALA A 374 26.52 18.33 9.66
CA ALA A 374 25.79 17.75 8.55
C ALA A 374 24.31 17.53 8.94
N VAL A 375 23.40 17.61 7.98
CA VAL A 375 21.96 17.41 8.21
C VAL A 375 21.39 16.26 7.38
N CYS A 376 20.29 15.67 7.86
CA CYS A 376 19.57 14.63 7.15
C CYS A 376 19.06 15.17 5.79
N PRO A 377 19.24 14.42 4.69
CA PRO A 377 18.98 14.92 3.34
C PRO A 377 17.49 14.90 2.95
N ALA A 378 16.64 14.18 3.68
CA ALA A 378 15.22 14.02 3.35
C ALA A 378 14.39 13.65 4.59
N ASP A 379 13.08 13.83 4.50
CA ASP A 379 12.14 13.12 5.37
C ASP A 379 12.19 11.64 4.97
N CYS A 380 12.65 10.78 5.87
CA CYS A 380 12.98 9.41 5.50
C CYS A 380 13.07 8.46 6.69
N ARG A 381 13.21 7.18 6.33
CA ARG A 381 13.65 6.09 7.18
C ARG A 381 15.16 5.94 6.99
N LEU A 382 15.90 6.25 8.05
CA LEU A 382 17.35 6.41 8.02
C LEU A 382 18.05 5.23 8.71
N ASN A 383 19.13 4.77 8.09
CA ASN A 383 20.19 4.02 8.72
C ASN A 383 21.55 4.67 8.46
N VAL A 384 22.44 4.62 9.44
CA VAL A 384 23.81 5.11 9.35
C VAL A 384 24.78 4.02 9.77
N PHE A 385 25.87 3.88 9.04
CA PHE A 385 26.91 2.90 9.30
C PHE A 385 28.27 3.59 9.28
N SER A 386 29.04 3.43 10.36
CA SER A 386 30.37 4.03 10.48
C SER A 386 31.32 3.53 9.39
N THR A 387 31.12 2.32 8.89
CA THR A 387 31.82 1.80 7.72
C THR A 387 30.87 1.09 6.76
N ILE A 388 31.21 1.09 5.48
CA ILE A 388 30.49 0.32 4.45
C ILE A 388 30.52 -1.18 4.75
N LYS A 389 31.61 -1.70 5.32
CA LYS A 389 31.71 -3.10 5.73
C LYS A 389 30.63 -3.48 6.76
N ILE A 390 30.38 -2.63 7.75
CA ILE A 390 29.31 -2.86 8.73
C ILE A 390 27.94 -2.84 8.04
N SER A 391 27.75 -1.97 7.05
CA SER A 391 26.49 -1.89 6.31
C SER A 391 26.16 -3.19 5.54
N THR A 392 27.15 -3.84 4.92
CA THR A 392 26.97 -5.11 4.20
C THR A 392 26.81 -6.29 5.15
N GLU A 393 27.42 -6.24 6.32
CA GLU A 393 27.24 -7.25 7.37
C GLU A 393 25.86 -7.18 8.03
N LEU A 394 25.31 -5.98 8.26
CA LEU A 394 24.09 -5.79 9.04
C LEU A 394 22.83 -5.56 8.22
N TRP A 395 22.94 -4.88 7.07
CA TRP A 395 21.77 -4.36 6.34
C TRP A 395 21.70 -4.80 4.88
N ILE A 396 22.77 -4.58 4.12
CA ILE A 396 22.83 -4.85 2.69
C ILE A 396 23.23 -6.31 2.48
N LYS A 397 22.23 -7.19 2.30
CA LYS A 397 22.46 -8.65 2.18
C LYS A 397 22.69 -9.13 0.74
N GLY A 398 22.59 -8.24 -0.25
CA GLY A 398 22.88 -8.55 -1.64
C GLY A 398 24.32 -9.02 -1.84
N LYS A 399 24.51 -10.19 -2.46
CA LYS A 399 25.83 -10.83 -2.65
C LYS A 399 26.82 -10.05 -3.52
N SER A 400 26.38 -9.02 -4.24
CA SER A 400 27.17 -8.31 -5.25
C SER A 400 27.44 -6.83 -4.93
N PHE A 401 26.97 -6.33 -3.77
CA PHE A 401 27.13 -4.92 -3.44
C PHE A 401 28.61 -4.56 -3.28
N SER A 402 29.06 -3.57 -4.05
CA SER A 402 30.38 -2.96 -3.92
C SER A 402 30.30 -1.47 -4.26
N LEU A 403 31.21 -0.67 -3.70
CA LEU A 403 31.30 0.75 -4.08
C LEU A 403 31.57 0.91 -5.57
N GLN A 404 32.40 0.06 -6.15
CA GLN A 404 32.70 0.09 -7.58
C GLN A 404 31.45 -0.13 -8.43
N SER A 405 30.63 -1.14 -8.09
CA SER A 405 29.34 -1.37 -8.74
C SER A 405 28.38 -0.19 -8.55
N LEU A 406 28.37 0.41 -7.36
CA LEU A 406 27.50 1.52 -7.03
C LEU A 406 27.86 2.78 -7.83
N VAL A 407 29.12 3.19 -7.89
CA VAL A 407 29.51 4.46 -8.53
C VAL A 407 29.96 4.30 -9.99
N GLN A 408 30.19 3.08 -10.46
CA GLN A 408 30.73 2.75 -11.79
C GLN A 408 32.04 3.48 -12.14
N ASP A 409 32.84 3.81 -11.12
CA ASP A 409 34.14 4.46 -11.22
C ASP A 409 35.06 3.88 -10.14
N GLU A 410 36.06 3.09 -10.57
CA GLU A 410 36.97 2.39 -9.66
C GLU A 410 37.82 3.35 -8.81
N LYS A 411 38.30 4.45 -9.41
CA LYS A 411 39.13 5.43 -8.70
C LYS A 411 38.31 6.16 -7.66
N LEU A 412 37.09 6.57 -8.04
CA LEU A 412 36.17 7.21 -7.10
C LEU A 412 35.79 6.26 -5.97
N ALA A 413 35.52 4.98 -6.27
CA ALA A 413 35.20 3.98 -5.26
C ALA A 413 36.33 3.81 -4.22
N GLN A 414 37.59 3.79 -4.66
CA GLN A 414 38.76 3.70 -3.77
C GLN A 414 38.88 4.91 -2.83
N GLU A 415 38.47 6.11 -3.24
CA GLU A 415 38.48 7.29 -2.35
C GLU A 415 37.56 7.14 -1.13
N PHE A 416 36.53 6.30 -1.23
CA PHE A 416 35.53 6.06 -0.18
C PHE A 416 35.69 4.69 0.48
N GLU A 417 36.78 3.97 0.20
CA GLU A 417 37.10 2.72 0.89
C GLU A 417 37.18 2.96 2.41
N ASP A 418 36.62 2.03 3.21
CA ASP A 418 36.41 2.19 4.66
C ASP A 418 35.58 3.42 5.09
N GLY A 419 34.96 4.12 4.15
CA GLY A 419 34.11 5.27 4.41
C GLY A 419 32.80 4.88 5.08
N SER A 420 32.07 5.91 5.53
CA SER A 420 30.79 5.77 6.19
C SER A 420 29.63 5.83 5.18
N LEU A 421 28.55 5.12 5.47
CA LEU A 421 27.36 5.03 4.61
C LEU A 421 26.10 5.47 5.36
N VAL A 422 25.31 6.33 4.73
CA VAL A 422 23.95 6.67 5.13
C VAL A 422 23.00 6.08 4.09
N ILE A 423 21.93 5.43 4.56
CA ILE A 423 20.82 4.96 3.73
C ILE A 423 19.58 5.70 4.18
N ALA A 424 19.01 6.53 3.31
CA ALA A 424 17.82 7.33 3.56
C ALA A 424 16.71 6.90 2.60
N ARG A 425 15.81 6.02 3.07
CA ARG A 425 14.69 5.52 2.27
C ARG A 425 13.45 6.39 2.47
N LEU A 426 12.87 6.89 1.39
CA LEU A 426 11.66 7.70 1.45
C LEU A 426 10.45 6.79 1.19
N ALA A 427 9.53 6.74 2.15
CA ALA A 427 8.25 6.06 1.99
C ALA A 427 7.27 6.97 1.23
N PRO A 428 6.21 6.44 0.58
CA PRO A 428 5.27 7.25 -0.19
C PRO A 428 4.70 8.46 0.57
N GLN A 429 4.46 8.33 1.87
CA GLN A 429 3.91 9.39 2.72
C GLN A 429 4.87 10.55 3.02
N ASP A 430 6.16 10.39 2.75
CA ASP A 430 7.18 11.37 3.13
C ASP A 430 7.15 12.60 2.21
N TYR A 431 7.99 13.58 2.54
CA TYR A 431 8.30 14.70 1.66
C TYR A 431 9.40 14.27 0.69
N HIS A 432 9.08 14.24 -0.61
CA HIS A 432 9.92 13.63 -1.66
C HIS A 432 10.89 14.58 -2.35
N ARG A 433 11.12 15.77 -1.79
CA ARG A 433 12.28 16.59 -2.17
C ARG A 433 13.43 16.32 -1.21
N PHE A 434 14.63 16.34 -1.75
CA PHE A 434 15.85 16.07 -1.00
C PHE A 434 16.82 17.23 -1.11
N HIS A 435 17.61 17.39 -0.06
CA HIS A 435 18.36 18.59 0.25
C HIS A 435 19.84 18.25 0.46
N VAL A 436 20.67 19.26 0.25
CA VAL A 436 22.11 19.21 0.42
C VAL A 436 22.43 18.99 1.91
N PRO A 437 23.20 17.95 2.28
CA PRO A 437 23.47 17.63 3.69
C PRO A 437 24.59 18.49 4.31
N VAL A 438 25.47 19.08 3.50
CA VAL A 438 26.67 19.81 3.95
C VAL A 438 26.93 21.04 3.08
N ASP A 439 27.53 22.09 3.65
CA ASP A 439 28.03 23.22 2.87
C ASP A 439 29.11 22.76 1.89
N GLY A 440 29.08 23.27 0.65
CA GLY A 440 30.08 22.90 -0.34
C GLY A 440 29.87 23.48 -1.72
N VAL A 441 30.57 22.87 -2.69
CA VAL A 441 30.46 23.16 -4.11
C VAL A 441 30.07 21.87 -4.83
N ILE A 442 29.04 21.93 -5.67
CA ILE A 442 28.63 20.79 -6.48
C ILE A 442 29.74 20.44 -7.48
N GLY A 443 30.15 19.18 -7.49
CA GLY A 443 31.07 18.60 -8.46
C GLY A 443 30.33 18.01 -9.65
N ARG A 444 30.72 16.83 -10.10
CA ARG A 444 30.04 16.15 -11.21
C ARG A 444 28.77 15.45 -10.73
N SER A 445 27.74 15.45 -11.58
CA SER A 445 26.50 14.69 -11.41
C SER A 445 26.41 13.67 -12.54
N ILE A 446 26.65 12.40 -12.25
CA ILE A 446 26.77 11.33 -13.25
C ILE A 446 25.51 10.47 -13.19
N PRO A 447 24.63 10.53 -14.20
CA PRO A 447 23.51 9.60 -14.30
C PRO A 447 24.04 8.22 -14.69
N ILE A 448 23.57 7.20 -13.97
CA ILE A 448 23.85 5.80 -14.23
C ILE A 448 22.51 5.14 -14.53
N ASP A 449 22.40 4.57 -15.73
CA ASP A 449 21.19 3.85 -16.12
C ASP A 449 21.12 2.49 -15.43
N GLY A 450 19.90 1.99 -15.27
CA GLY A 450 19.67 0.74 -14.54
C GLY A 450 18.20 0.34 -14.50
N GLU A 451 17.94 -0.69 -13.72
CA GLU A 451 16.60 -1.21 -13.46
C GLU A 451 15.83 -0.34 -12.46
N LEU A 452 14.62 -0.76 -12.09
CA LEU A 452 13.78 -0.07 -11.11
C LEU A 452 13.18 -1.11 -10.16
N TYR A 453 14.02 -1.85 -9.44
CA TYR A 453 13.59 -2.72 -8.35
C TYR A 453 13.13 -1.89 -7.14
N THR A 454 12.36 -2.50 -6.25
CA THR A 454 11.87 -1.79 -5.07
C THR A 454 12.95 -1.64 -4.02
N VAL A 455 12.93 -0.50 -3.33
CA VAL A 455 13.80 -0.20 -2.19
C VAL A 455 13.12 -0.49 -0.85
N ASN A 456 12.02 -1.25 -0.83
CA ASN A 456 11.42 -1.64 0.45
C ASN A 456 12.40 -2.50 1.28
N PRO A 457 12.46 -2.38 2.62
CA PRO A 457 13.37 -3.16 3.46
C PRO A 457 13.24 -4.69 3.27
N ILE A 458 12.07 -5.17 2.84
CA ILE A 458 11.85 -6.58 2.51
C ILE A 458 12.71 -6.99 1.30
N ALA A 459 12.91 -6.12 0.30
CA ALA A 459 13.74 -6.40 -0.87
C ALA A 459 15.24 -6.15 -0.62
N ILE A 460 15.60 -5.10 0.14
CA ILE A 460 16.99 -4.76 0.47
C ILE A 460 17.68 -5.88 1.29
N ARG A 461 16.90 -6.57 2.13
CA ARG A 461 17.40 -7.66 3.00
C ARG A 461 17.44 -9.02 2.30
N GLU A 462 17.04 -9.10 1.04
CA GLU A 462 17.10 -10.31 0.22
C GLU A 462 18.32 -10.25 -0.72
N ASN A 463 18.46 -11.26 -1.58
CA ASN A 463 19.67 -11.51 -2.37
C ASN A 463 19.78 -10.65 -3.66
N VAL A 464 19.05 -9.53 -3.75
CA VAL A 464 18.99 -8.63 -4.93
C VAL A 464 19.73 -7.34 -4.62
N ASP A 465 20.64 -6.92 -5.51
CA ASP A 465 21.44 -5.71 -5.32
C ASP A 465 20.73 -4.45 -5.84
N VAL A 466 19.68 -4.05 -5.12
CA VAL A 466 18.78 -2.95 -5.50
C VAL A 466 19.54 -1.64 -5.72
N TYR A 467 20.57 -1.35 -4.93
CA TYR A 467 21.28 -0.06 -5.00
C TYR A 467 22.21 0.05 -6.20
N CYS A 468 22.85 -1.06 -6.61
CA CYS A 468 23.78 -1.06 -7.73
C CYS A 468 23.10 -1.32 -9.08
N GLU A 469 21.97 -2.05 -9.09
CA GLU A 469 21.25 -2.34 -10.32
C GLU A 469 20.27 -1.24 -10.71
N ASN A 470 19.75 -0.46 -9.76
CA ASN A 470 18.76 0.56 -10.09
C ASN A 470 19.35 1.80 -10.78
N LYS A 471 18.51 2.44 -11.61
CA LYS A 471 18.78 3.77 -12.15
C LYS A 471 19.05 4.77 -11.01
N ARG A 472 20.13 5.53 -11.15
CA ARG A 472 20.60 6.44 -10.11
C ARG A 472 21.41 7.60 -10.66
N VAL A 473 21.66 8.59 -9.83
CA VAL A 473 22.56 9.71 -10.13
C VAL A 473 23.55 9.87 -8.99
N VAL A 474 24.85 9.84 -9.30
CA VAL A 474 25.93 10.10 -8.35
C VAL A 474 26.33 11.57 -8.45
N THR A 475 26.07 12.34 -7.40
CA THR A 475 26.40 13.76 -7.30
C THR A 475 27.54 13.96 -6.31
N GLU A 476 28.64 14.56 -6.76
CA GLU A 476 29.76 14.95 -5.90
C GLU A 476 29.46 16.28 -5.20
N ILE A 477 29.75 16.37 -3.90
CA ILE A 477 29.70 17.63 -3.13
C ILE A 477 31.07 17.82 -2.48
N ILE A 478 31.77 18.88 -2.87
CA ILE A 478 33.09 19.23 -2.36
C ILE A 478 32.90 20.16 -1.16
N SER A 479 33.06 19.63 0.04
CA SER A 479 32.91 20.34 1.30
C SER A 479 34.25 20.67 1.94
N ASN A 480 34.36 21.83 2.56
CA ASN A 480 35.53 22.18 3.37
C ASN A 480 35.58 21.40 4.69
N GLU A 481 34.41 21.11 5.28
CA GLU A 481 34.32 20.50 6.60
C GLU A 481 34.20 18.97 6.53
N PHE A 482 33.86 18.40 5.37
CA PHE A 482 33.62 16.96 5.20
C PHE A 482 34.39 16.34 4.03
N GLU A 483 35.29 17.10 3.40
CA GLU A 483 35.91 16.78 2.11
C GLU A 483 34.86 16.49 1.01
N LYS A 484 35.17 15.57 0.08
CA LYS A 484 34.25 15.10 -0.94
C LYS A 484 33.22 14.16 -0.30
N VAL A 485 31.94 14.49 -0.46
CA VAL A 485 30.78 13.67 -0.10
C VAL A 485 30.11 13.21 -1.39
N LEU A 486 29.73 11.93 -1.49
CA LEU A 486 28.88 11.47 -2.60
C LEU A 486 27.43 11.42 -2.15
N PHE A 487 26.58 12.04 -2.95
CA PHE A 487 25.12 11.98 -2.84
C PHE A 487 24.59 11.13 -3.98
N VAL A 488 24.11 9.93 -3.68
CA VAL A 488 23.58 9.00 -4.69
C VAL A 488 22.07 8.95 -4.58
N SER A 489 21.38 9.55 -5.54
CA SER A 489 19.91 9.46 -5.66
C SER A 489 19.56 8.19 -6.43
N VAL A 490 18.86 7.25 -5.80
CA VAL A 490 18.49 5.96 -6.38
C VAL A 490 16.97 5.91 -6.60
N GLY A 491 16.56 5.73 -7.85
CA GLY A 491 15.15 5.48 -8.19
C GLY A 491 14.77 4.03 -7.86
N ALA A 492 13.50 3.76 -7.61
CA ALA A 492 12.99 2.41 -7.39
C ALA A 492 11.73 2.16 -8.22
N THR A 493 11.12 0.98 -8.08
CA THR A 493 9.85 0.65 -8.75
C THR A 493 8.82 1.76 -8.55
N LEU A 494 8.12 2.11 -9.63
CA LEU A 494 7.20 3.23 -9.76
C LEU A 494 7.86 4.63 -9.84
N VAL A 495 9.12 4.82 -9.42
CA VAL A 495 9.88 6.08 -9.61
C VAL A 495 10.67 6.06 -10.91
N GLY A 496 10.11 6.68 -11.95
CA GLY A 496 10.79 6.84 -13.23
C GLY A 496 11.74 8.05 -13.29
N SER A 497 11.58 9.05 -12.42
CA SER A 497 12.27 10.34 -12.57
C SER A 497 12.97 10.84 -11.29
N ILE A 498 14.28 11.00 -11.42
CA ILE A 498 15.14 11.73 -10.49
C ILE A 498 15.35 13.10 -11.13
N GLN A 499 14.86 14.16 -10.48
CA GLN A 499 14.99 15.51 -10.98
C GLN A 499 15.93 16.30 -10.07
N LEU A 500 17.02 16.81 -10.64
CA LEU A 500 17.97 17.65 -9.93
C LEU A 500 17.63 19.12 -10.18
N THR A 501 17.56 19.92 -9.12
CA THR A 501 17.22 21.35 -9.21
C THR A 501 18.44 22.25 -9.02
N ASN A 502 19.37 21.89 -8.13
CA ASN A 502 20.59 22.66 -7.84
C ASN A 502 21.85 21.79 -7.86
N ALA A 503 22.07 21.10 -8.99
CA ALA A 503 23.19 20.18 -9.15
C ALA A 503 24.15 20.57 -10.29
N THR A 504 24.28 21.87 -10.59
CA THR A 504 25.19 22.36 -11.62
C THR A 504 26.64 22.35 -11.12
N PRO A 505 27.61 21.75 -11.84
CA PRO A 505 29.01 21.77 -11.42
C PRO A 505 29.54 23.19 -11.19
N GLY A 506 30.21 23.40 -10.06
CA GLY A 506 30.73 24.70 -9.63
C GLY A 506 29.72 25.55 -8.83
N GLN A 507 28.45 25.13 -8.72
CA GLN A 507 27.45 25.81 -7.91
C GLN A 507 27.80 25.72 -6.42
N LYS A 508 27.86 26.87 -5.74
CA LYS A 508 27.98 26.93 -4.28
C LYS A 508 26.62 26.61 -3.66
N VAL A 509 26.62 25.70 -2.69
CA VAL A 509 25.43 25.25 -1.98
C VAL A 509 25.66 25.29 -0.48
N LYS A 510 24.58 25.54 0.25
CA LYS A 510 24.52 25.46 1.71
C LYS A 510 23.75 24.23 2.14
N LYS A 511 24.06 23.72 3.34
CA LYS A 511 23.27 22.64 3.94
C LYS A 511 21.81 23.09 4.07
N GLY A 512 20.88 22.22 3.70
CA GLY A 512 19.45 22.51 3.63
C GLY A 512 18.97 23.14 2.33
N ASP A 513 19.85 23.53 1.40
CA ASP A 513 19.43 23.89 0.04
C ASP A 513 18.79 22.68 -0.64
N GLU A 514 17.75 22.89 -1.43
CA GLU A 514 17.14 21.82 -2.23
C GLU A 514 18.14 21.33 -3.27
N LEU A 515 18.37 20.02 -3.37
CA LEU A 515 19.23 19.43 -4.40
C LEU A 515 18.39 18.84 -5.56
N GLY A 516 17.22 18.30 -5.23
CA GLY A 516 16.32 17.71 -6.20
C GLY A 516 15.08 17.07 -5.58
N TYR A 517 14.36 16.27 -6.37
CA TYR A 517 13.18 15.55 -5.92
C TYR A 517 12.94 14.26 -6.70
N PHE A 518 12.14 13.38 -6.10
CA PHE A 518 11.59 12.20 -6.76
C PHE A 518 10.11 12.46 -7.12
N ALA A 519 9.70 12.04 -8.32
CA ALA A 519 8.27 11.87 -8.62
C ALA A 519 7.74 10.57 -7.97
N PHE A 520 6.43 10.32 -8.09
CA PHE A 520 5.77 9.22 -7.37
C PHE A 520 6.50 7.87 -7.48
N GLY A 521 6.61 7.18 -6.34
CA GLY A 521 7.09 5.80 -6.19
C GLY A 521 8.07 5.64 -5.00
N GLY A 522 8.73 4.48 -4.88
CA GLY A 522 9.79 4.27 -3.87
C GLY A 522 11.13 4.91 -4.25
N SER A 523 11.84 5.51 -3.30
CA SER A 523 13.14 6.13 -3.57
C SER A 523 14.11 5.99 -2.39
N THR A 524 15.40 6.09 -2.67
CA THR A 524 16.44 6.01 -1.64
C THR A 524 17.59 6.93 -1.99
N ILE A 525 18.17 7.54 -0.96
CA ILE A 525 19.39 8.34 -1.05
C ILE A 525 20.48 7.60 -0.30
N LEU A 526 21.65 7.47 -0.92
CA LEU A 526 22.85 7.04 -0.23
C LEU A 526 23.80 8.23 -0.07
N LEU A 527 24.29 8.45 1.15
CA LEU A 527 25.39 9.40 1.37
C LEU A 527 26.66 8.62 1.72
N LEU A 528 27.73 8.89 1.00
CA LEU A 528 29.05 8.35 1.28
C LEU A 528 29.94 9.46 1.81
N PHE A 529 30.51 9.22 2.98
CA PHE A 529 31.53 10.06 3.58
C PHE A 529 32.83 9.28 3.59
N LYS A 530 33.95 9.97 3.33
CA LYS A 530 35.26 9.35 3.47
C LYS A 530 35.53 8.94 4.92
N LYS A 531 36.46 8.01 5.08
CA LYS A 531 36.91 7.55 6.39
C LYS A 531 37.33 8.74 7.26
N ASN A 532 36.86 8.75 8.51
CA ASN A 532 37.18 9.76 9.52
C ASN A 532 36.81 11.21 9.15
N THR A 533 35.80 11.45 8.30
CA THR A 533 35.33 12.83 8.04
C THR A 533 34.04 13.19 8.78
N ILE A 534 33.26 12.20 9.24
CA ILE A 534 32.01 12.42 9.99
C ILE A 534 31.90 11.52 11.21
N GLU A 535 31.41 12.09 12.30
CA GLU A 535 30.91 11.39 13.48
C GLU A 535 29.38 11.54 13.50
N PHE A 536 28.66 10.45 13.23
CA PHE A 536 27.19 10.46 13.26
C PHE A 536 26.65 10.65 14.67
N ASP A 537 25.45 11.20 14.76
CA ASP A 537 24.74 11.30 16.03
C ASP A 537 24.56 9.90 16.66
N ASN A 538 24.84 9.81 17.96
CA ASN A 538 24.94 8.53 18.66
C ASN A 538 23.63 7.72 18.63
N ASP A 539 22.48 8.38 18.66
CA ASP A 539 21.18 7.73 18.60
C ASP A 539 20.93 7.07 17.23
N LEU A 540 21.32 7.73 16.13
CA LEU A 540 21.24 7.16 14.78
C LEU A 540 22.13 5.92 14.63
N LEU A 541 23.36 5.97 15.16
CA LEU A 541 24.29 4.84 15.18
C LEU A 541 23.71 3.66 15.96
N VAL A 542 23.27 3.90 17.20
CA VAL A 542 22.73 2.85 18.09
C VAL A 542 21.48 2.21 17.49
N ASN A 543 20.62 2.98 16.83
CA ASN A 543 19.42 2.45 16.18
C ASN A 543 19.76 1.63 14.93
N SER A 544 20.78 2.02 14.17
CA SER A 544 21.20 1.33 12.95
C SER A 544 21.91 0.00 13.19
N LEU A 545 22.40 -0.24 14.41
CA LEU A 545 22.88 -1.56 14.84
C LEU A 545 21.74 -2.58 15.05
N LYS A 546 20.49 -2.11 15.10
CA LYS A 546 19.30 -2.94 15.20
C LYS A 546 18.66 -3.07 13.81
N PRO A 547 17.84 -4.12 13.55
CA PRO A 547 17.17 -4.30 12.27
C PRO A 547 15.94 -3.36 12.13
N ILE A 548 16.06 -2.10 12.54
CA ILE A 548 15.01 -1.08 12.47
C ILE A 548 15.56 0.19 11.80
N GLU A 549 14.69 0.93 11.13
CA GLU A 549 15.02 2.27 10.61
C GLU A 549 14.66 3.34 11.63
N THR A 550 15.35 4.48 11.55
CA THR A 550 14.99 5.68 12.31
C THR A 550 14.22 6.64 11.42
N LEU A 551 12.97 6.96 11.77
CA LEU A 551 12.20 8.00 11.09
C LEU A 551 12.76 9.37 11.49
N VAL A 552 13.26 10.11 10.49
CA VAL A 552 13.84 11.45 10.62
C VAL A 552 13.18 12.41 9.64
N LYS A 553 13.29 13.70 9.95
CA LYS A 553 12.89 14.78 9.05
C LYS A 553 14.14 15.34 8.36
N VAL A 554 13.97 15.88 7.16
CA VAL A 554 15.02 16.66 6.49
C VAL A 554 15.48 17.78 7.41
N ASN A 555 16.74 18.19 7.27
CA ASN A 555 17.33 19.31 8.01
C ASN A 555 17.63 19.05 9.51
N THR A 556 17.22 17.91 10.09
CA THR A 556 17.68 17.52 11.44
C THR A 556 19.16 17.12 11.42
N SER A 557 19.85 17.20 12.56
CA SER A 557 21.27 16.82 12.67
C SER A 557 21.50 15.38 12.17
N LEU A 558 22.53 15.16 11.37
CA LEU A 558 22.98 13.83 10.95
C LEU A 558 24.25 13.42 11.72
N GLY A 559 25.13 14.39 11.95
CA GLY A 559 26.41 14.20 12.58
C GLY A 559 27.29 15.45 12.45
N LYS A 560 28.46 15.40 13.05
CA LYS A 560 29.43 16.49 13.05
C LYS A 560 30.72 16.09 12.32
N SER A 561 31.41 17.08 11.79
CA SER A 561 32.72 16.91 11.16
C SER A 561 33.75 16.41 12.18
N LEU A 562 34.63 15.52 11.71
CA LEU A 562 35.83 15.08 12.42
C LEU A 562 37.09 15.85 11.99
N LEU A 563 36.98 16.73 10.99
CA LEU A 563 38.09 17.55 10.52
C LEU A 563 38.32 18.72 11.47
N GLN A 564 39.59 18.94 11.81
CA GLN A 564 40.01 19.99 12.75
C GLN A 564 39.98 21.36 12.10
#